data_AF-A0A2M7IVU7-F1
#
_entry.id   AF-A0A2M7IVU7-F1
#
_cell.length_a   1.000
_cell.length_b   1.000
_cell.length_c   1.000
_cell.angle_alpha   90.00
_cell.angle_beta   90.00
_cell.angle_gamma   90.00
#
_symmetry.space_group_name_H-M   'P 1'
#
loop_
_entity.id
_entity.type
_entity.pdbx_description
1 polymer ?
#
loop_
_entity_poly.entity_id
_entity_poly.type
_entity_poly.pdbx_seq_one_letter_code
_entity_poly.pdbx_strand_id
1 'polypeptide(L)' 'MEESEQFVKAVDQFNNADFFTAHDSFEELWSDCRTDGRDFLQGLVQLSVGMF' A
#
# COMPACT_ATOMS: atom_id res chain seq x y z
N MET A 1 10.92 -11.08 -5.41
CA MET A 1 10.30 -10.71 -6.71
C MET A 1 8.81 -10.42 -6.53
N GLU A 2 8.05 -11.23 -5.77
CA GLU A 2 6.61 -10.99 -5.51
C GLU A 2 6.28 -9.65 -4.81
N GLU A 3 7.03 -9.24 -3.78
CA GLU A 3 6.76 -7.97 -3.07
C GLU A 3 6.76 -6.74 -4.00
N SER A 4 7.57 -6.77 -5.07
CA SER A 4 7.62 -5.65 -6.02
C SER A 4 6.39 -5.58 -6.92
N GLU A 5 5.76 -6.71 -7.24
CA GLU A 5 4.57 -6.75 -8.09
C GLU A 5 3.32 -6.30 -7.33
N GLN A 6 3.17 -6.74 -6.07
CA GLN A 6 2.10 -6.28 -5.18
C GLN A 6 2.21 -4.77 -4.92
N PHE A 7 3.42 -4.26 -4.72
CA PHE A 7 3.63 -2.83 -4.54
C PHE A 7 3.23 -2.01 -5.77
N VAL A 8 3.64 -2.43 -6.97
CA VAL A 8 3.25 -1.75 -8.22
C VAL A 8 1.73 -1.76 -8.41
N LYS A 9 1.08 -2.90 -8.13
CA LYS A 9 -0.39 -3.02 -8.18
C LYS A 9 -1.07 -2.04 -7.22
N ALA A 10 -0.60 -1.93 -5.97
CA ALA A 10 -1.17 -1.01 -4.98
C ALA A 10 -1.01 0.46 -5.41
N VAL A 11 0.13 0.80 -6.02
CA VAL A 11 0.37 2.14 -6.60
C VAL A 11 -0.56 2.41 -7.78
N ASP A 12 -0.78 1.44 -8.67
CA ASP A 12 -1.70 1.59 -9.80
C ASP A 12 -3.16 1.78 -9.33
N GLN A 13 -3.60 1.07 -8.29
CA GLN A 13 -4.92 1.28 -7.68
C GLN A 13 -5.06 2.69 -7.12
N PHE A 14 -4.05 3.16 -6.36
CA PHE A 14 -4.03 4.51 -5.80
C PHE A 14 -4.09 5.58 -6.90
N ASN A 15 -3.29 5.44 -7.95
CA ASN A 15 -3.25 6.37 -9.07
C ASN A 15 -4.56 6.42 -9.88
N ASN A 16 -5.33 5.32 -9.88
CA ASN A 16 -6.67 5.25 -10.49
C ASN A 16 -7.79 5.73 -9.55
N ALA A 17 -7.45 6.32 -8.40
CA ALA A 17 -8.38 6.76 -7.35
C ALA A 17 -9.22 5.63 -6.73
N ASP A 18 -8.77 4.37 -6.86
CA ASP A 18 -9.35 3.22 -6.15
C ASP A 18 -8.73 3.11 -4.75
N PHE A 19 -8.95 4.15 -3.94
CA PHE A 19 -8.24 4.36 -2.68
C PHE A 19 -8.54 3.29 -1.62
N PHE A 20 -9.77 2.76 -1.59
CA PHE A 20 -10.13 1.68 -0.68
C PHE A 20 -9.38 0.38 -1.02
N THR A 21 -9.32 0.01 -2.30
CA THR A 21 -8.58 -1.20 -2.72
C THR A 21 -7.07 -1.02 -2.57
N ALA A 22 -6.56 0.20 -2.82
CA ALA A 22 -5.17 0.55 -2.59
C ALA A 22 -4.80 0.47 -1.10
N HIS A 23 -5.68 0.92 -0.20
CA HIS A 23 -5.52 0.76 1.25
C HIS A 23 -5.30 -0.70 1.63
N ASP A 24 -6.22 -1.60 1.25
CA ASP A 24 -6.13 -3.00 1.62
C ASP A 24 -4.85 -3.65 1.08
N SER A 25 -4.44 -3.28 -0.14
CA SER A 25 -3.21 -3.82 -0.77
C SER A 25 -1.94 -3.30 -0.08
N PHE A 26 -1.89 -2.03 0.35
CA PHE A 26 -0.78 -1.51 1.14
C PHE A 26 -0.78 -2.08 2.56
N GLU A 27 -1.95 -2.36 3.15
CA GLU A 27 -2.07 -2.96 4.48
C GLU A 27 -1.53 -4.40 4.50
N GLU A 28 -1.79 -5.18 3.44
CA GLU A 28 -1.21 -6.52 3.27
C GLU A 28 0.32 -6.47 3.24
N LEU A 29 0.90 -5.58 2.40
CA LEU A 29 2.34 -5.34 2.34
C LEU A 29 2.92 -4.89 3.69
N TRP A 30 2.23 -3.98 4.38
CA TRP A 30 2.63 -3.51 5.70
C TRP A 30 2.60 -4.62 6.75
N SER A 31 1.57 -5.46 6.73
CA SER A 31 1.40 -6.59 7.63
C SER A 31 2.54 -7.60 7.48
N ASP A 32 3.05 -7.80 6.26
CA ASP A 32 4.13 -8.73 5.97
C ASP A 32 5.53 -8.12 6.15
N CYS A 33 5.65 -6.79 6.10
CA CYS A 33 6.93 -6.10 6.31
C CYS A 33 7.45 -6.25 7.76
N ARG A 34 8.64 -6.86 7.90
CA ARG A 34 9.35 -7.07 9.19
C ARG A 34 10.62 -6.20 9.34
N THR A 35 10.87 -5.31 8.40
CA THR A 35 12.11 -4.52 8.29
C THR A 35 11.81 -3.02 8.25
N ASP A 36 12.84 -2.19 8.02
CA ASP A 36 12.80 -0.72 8.06
C ASP A 36 11.76 -0.07 7.12
N GLY A 37 11.21 -0.80 6.14
CA GLY A 37 10.17 -0.30 5.23
C GLY A 37 8.78 -0.13 5.85
N ARG A 38 8.59 -0.56 7.11
CA ARG A 38 7.28 -0.61 7.75
C ARG A 38 6.64 0.77 7.94
N ASP A 39 7.41 1.79 8.32
CA ASP A 39 6.88 3.15 8.52
C ASP A 39 6.47 3.80 7.19
N PHE A 40 7.20 3.52 6.11
CA PHE A 40 6.85 3.97 4.76
C PHE A 40 5.52 3.36 4.30
N LEU A 41 5.36 2.04 4.45
CA LEU A 41 4.12 1.36 4.11
C LEU A 41 2.95 1.82 4.98
N GLN A 42 3.19 2.07 6.28
CA GLN A 42 2.17 2.63 7.17
C GLN A 42 1.69 4.01 6.69
N GLY A 43 2.61 4.85 6.22
CA GLY A 43 2.29 6.14 5.63
C GLY A 43 1.39 6.01 4.39
N LEU A 44 1.65 5.03 3.53
CA LEU A 44 0.83 4.75 2.34
C LEU A 44 -0.57 4.24 2.73
N VAL A 45 -0.68 3.36 3.72
CA VAL A 45 -1.97 2.92 4.27
C VAL A 45 -2.80 4.11 4.74
N GLN A 46 -2.21 5.00 5.55
CA GLN A 46 -2.91 6.18 6.07
C GLN A 46 -3.25 7.20 4.97
N LEU A 47 -2.36 7.37 3.98
CA LEU A 47 -2.58 8.26 2.84
C LEU A 47 -3.79 7.80 2.01
N SER A 48 -3.93 6.50 1.76
CA SER A 48 -5.08 5.94 1.04
C SER A 48 -6.41 6.25 1.72
N VAL A 49 -6.49 6.11 3.05
CA VAL A 49 -7.71 6.48 3.81
C VAL A 49 -7.97 7.98 3.77
N GLY A 50 -6.93 8.81 3.82
CA GLY A 50 -7.07 10.27 3.76
C GLY A 50 -7.55 10.81 2.41
N MET A 51 -7.51 10.01 1.35
CA MET A 51 -7.95 10.37 0.00
C MET A 51 -9.36 9.88 -0.37
N PHE A 52 -9.95 8.99 0.44
CA PHE A 52 -11.35 8.57 0.32
C PHE A 52 -12.31 9.67 0.79
#